data_AF-A0A833DS95-F1
#
_entry.id   AF-A0A833DS95-F1
#
_cell.length_a   1.000
_cell.length_b   1.000
_cell.length_c   1.000
_cell.angle_alpha   90.00
_cell.angle_beta   90.00
_cell.angle_gamma   90.00
#
_symmetry.space_group_name_H-M   'P 1'
#
loop_
_entity.id
_entity.type
_entity.pdbx_description
1 polymer ?
#
loop_
_entity_poly.entity_id
_entity_poly.type
_entity_poly.pdbx_seq_one_letter_code
_entity_poly.pdbx_strand_id
1 'polypeptide(L)'
;VDKLASYVNDKLNNPIVLSPDKGAINLAKVASEVIGCEYDYLEKSRISPTEIRVAPKNLDVKDKGILIVDDIISTGGTVATAIKMLKEQGANRVIASCVHPILIGDALNRLYANGADEVIGTDTFPSPVSKISVDEVIVDLLKKSLEE
;
A
#
# COMPACT_ATOMS: atom_id res chain seq x y z
N VAL A 1 4.89 1.01 -9.64
CA VAL A 1 4.98 0.76 -8.18
C VAL A 1 6.33 1.21 -7.64
N ASP A 2 7.40 1.07 -8.41
CA ASP A 2 8.77 1.38 -8.06
C ASP A 2 8.95 2.82 -7.56
N LYS A 3 8.34 3.80 -8.24
CA LYS A 3 8.35 5.20 -7.81
C LYS A 3 7.64 5.42 -6.46
N LEU A 4 6.55 4.69 -6.17
CA LEU A 4 5.85 4.77 -4.87
C LEU A 4 6.75 4.21 -3.76
N ALA A 5 7.40 3.07 -4.01
CA ALA A 5 8.32 2.44 -3.08
C ALA A 5 9.55 3.33 -2.81
N SER A 6 10.12 3.93 -3.86
CA SER A 6 11.25 4.85 -3.76
C SER A 6 10.92 6.07 -2.91
N TYR A 7 9.72 6.64 -3.06
CA TYR A 7 9.28 7.83 -2.31
C TYR A 7 9.15 7.60 -0.80
N VAL A 8 8.90 6.36 -0.35
CA VAL A 8 8.69 6.04 1.07
C VAL A 8 9.93 5.44 1.74
N ASN A 9 10.99 5.15 0.98
CA ASN A 9 12.12 4.35 1.44
C ASN A 9 12.82 4.97 2.67
N ASP A 10 12.99 6.29 2.67
CA ASP A 10 13.59 7.06 3.77
C ASP A 10 12.61 7.36 4.92
N LYS A 11 11.32 7.04 4.75
CA LYS A 11 10.26 7.31 5.73
C LYS A 11 9.97 6.14 6.66
N LEU A 12 10.49 4.95 6.35
CA LEU A 12 10.20 3.70 7.06
C LEU A 12 11.47 3.17 7.74
N ASN A 13 11.31 2.59 8.94
CA ASN A 13 12.39 1.92 9.67
C ASN A 13 12.12 0.41 9.68
N ASN A 14 13.14 -0.39 9.34
CA ASN A 14 13.04 -1.85 9.20
C ASN A 14 11.75 -2.29 8.45
N PRO A 15 11.57 -1.85 7.19
CA PRO A 15 10.27 -1.92 6.53
C PRO A 15 9.83 -3.35 6.19
N ILE A 16 8.52 -3.55 6.10
CA ILE A 16 7.88 -4.66 5.38
C ILE A 16 6.91 -4.07 4.37
N VAL A 17 6.87 -4.65 3.17
CA VAL A 17 5.84 -4.33 2.18
C VAL A 17 4.73 -5.36 2.22
N LEU A 18 3.48 -4.91 2.34
CA LEU A 18 2.31 -5.79 2.40
C LEU A 18 1.34 -5.49 1.26
N SER A 19 0.80 -6.53 0.64
CA SER A 19 -0.42 -6.38 -0.15
C SER A 19 -1.65 -6.61 0.73
N PRO A 20 -2.75 -5.86 0.52
CA PRO A 20 -3.95 -5.99 1.34
C PRO A 20 -4.69 -7.33 1.17
N ASP A 21 -4.41 -8.04 0.08
CA ASP A 21 -4.75 -9.44 -0.13
C ASP A 21 -3.76 -10.09 -1.12
N LYS A 22 -4.00 -11.36 -1.46
CA LYS A 22 -3.11 -12.14 -2.34
C LYS A 22 -3.07 -11.63 -3.79
N GLY A 23 -4.10 -10.94 -4.28
CA GLY A 23 -4.20 -10.49 -5.67
C GLY A 23 -3.10 -9.49 -6.04
N ALA A 24 -2.74 -8.61 -5.11
CA ALA A 24 -1.71 -7.59 -5.29
C ALA A 24 -0.30 -8.02 -4.82
N ILE A 25 -0.06 -9.31 -4.52
CA ILE A 25 1.22 -9.79 -3.98
C ILE A 25 2.42 -9.48 -4.89
N ASN A 26 2.21 -9.49 -6.21
CA ASN A 26 3.26 -9.14 -7.17
C ASN A 26 3.66 -7.67 -7.07
N LEU A 27 2.72 -6.78 -6.74
CA LEU A 27 3.03 -5.36 -6.51
C LEU A 27 3.85 -5.18 -5.22
N ALA A 28 3.48 -5.90 -4.15
CA ALA A 28 4.24 -5.91 -2.91
C ALA A 28 5.67 -6.43 -3.12
N LYS A 29 5.82 -7.51 -3.90
CA LYS A 29 7.13 -8.05 -4.30
C LYS A 29 8.00 -6.99 -4.98
N VAL A 30 7.50 -6.37 -6.05
CA VAL A 30 8.25 -5.35 -6.80
C VAL A 30 8.64 -4.16 -5.92
N ALA A 31 7.71 -3.64 -5.09
CA ALA A 31 8.03 -2.58 -4.15
C ALA A 31 9.10 -2.98 -3.13
N SER A 32 9.07 -4.22 -2.65
CA SER A 32 10.04 -4.72 -1.68
C SER A 32 11.44 -4.90 -2.27
N GLU A 33 11.55 -5.24 -3.56
CA GLU A 33 12.83 -5.30 -4.28
C GLU A 33 13.47 -3.91 -4.38
N VAL A 34 12.66 -2.86 -4.55
CA VAL A 34 13.12 -1.46 -4.57
C VAL A 34 13.58 -0.99 -3.18
N ILE A 35 12.84 -1.35 -2.13
CA ILE A 35 13.17 -0.98 -0.75
C ILE A 35 14.29 -1.86 -0.17
N GLY A 36 14.47 -3.07 -0.69
CA GLY A 36 15.41 -4.06 -0.16
C GLY A 36 14.92 -4.73 1.12
N CYS A 37 13.62 -5.06 1.21
CA CYS A 37 13.03 -5.64 2.43
C CYS A 37 12.13 -6.86 2.15
N GLU A 38 11.57 -7.44 3.20
CA GLU A 38 10.61 -8.54 3.09
C GLU A 38 9.25 -8.06 2.59
N TYR A 39 8.49 -8.97 1.99
CA TYR A 39 7.10 -8.74 1.61
C TYR A 39 6.20 -9.92 1.97
N ASP A 40 4.91 -9.62 2.15
CA ASP A 40 3.87 -10.62 2.34
C ASP A 40 2.51 -10.08 1.89
N TYR A 41 1.47 -10.88 2.04
CA TYR A 41 0.08 -10.45 1.89
C TYR A 41 -0.69 -10.65 3.19
N LEU A 42 -1.74 -9.86 3.35
CA LEU A 42 -2.65 -10.00 4.47
C LEU A 42 -3.66 -11.12 4.23
N GLU A 43 -3.70 -12.09 5.14
CA GLU A 43 -4.66 -13.18 5.12
C GLU A 43 -5.82 -12.89 6.07
N LYS A 44 -7.05 -12.99 5.55
CA LYS A 44 -8.28 -12.77 6.32
C LYS A 44 -8.75 -14.11 6.86
N SER A 45 -8.80 -14.24 8.17
CA SER A 45 -9.36 -15.41 8.88
C SER A 45 -10.63 -14.99 9.61
N ARG A 46 -11.71 -15.76 9.46
CA ARG A 46 -12.95 -15.53 10.22
C ARG A 46 -12.87 -16.30 11.52
N ILE A 47 -12.92 -15.58 12.64
CA ILE A 47 -12.97 -16.17 13.98
C ILE A 47 -14.41 -16.47 14.36
N SER A 48 -15.34 -15.58 13.96
CA SER A 48 -16.78 -15.73 14.22
C SER A 48 -17.60 -15.06 13.10
N PRO A 49 -18.95 -15.13 13.12
CA PRO A 49 -19.79 -14.43 12.16
C PRO A 49 -19.58 -12.91 12.12
N THR A 50 -19.08 -12.32 13.21
CA THR A 50 -18.89 -10.87 13.37
C THR A 50 -17.42 -10.46 13.51
N GLU A 51 -16.50 -11.41 13.67
CA GLU A 51 -15.09 -11.14 13.95
C GLU A 51 -14.18 -11.70 12.86
N ILE A 52 -13.40 -10.80 12.26
CA ILE A 52 -12.41 -11.10 11.23
C ILE A 52 -11.05 -10.67 11.76
N ARG A 53 -10.07 -11.56 11.66
CA ARG A 53 -8.66 -11.24 11.92
C ARG A 53 -7.89 -11.17 10.62
N VAL A 54 -7.14 -10.09 10.46
CA VAL A 54 -6.24 -9.82 9.35
C VAL A 54 -4.82 -9.77 9.91
N ALA A 55 -3.95 -10.63 9.41
CA ALA A 55 -2.55 -10.66 9.78
C ALA A 55 -1.70 -10.96 8.54
N PRO A 56 -0.43 -10.52 8.51
CA PRO A 56 0.54 -11.08 7.58
C PRO A 56 0.60 -12.59 7.79
N LYS A 57 0.84 -13.33 6.72
CA LYS A 57 0.84 -14.79 6.78
C LYS A 57 2.04 -15.33 7.55
N ASN A 58 3.21 -14.71 7.38
CA ASN A 58 4.48 -15.24 7.88
C ASN A 58 5.33 -14.22 8.65
N LEU A 59 4.97 -12.93 8.66
CA LEU A 59 5.85 -11.86 9.16
C LEU A 59 5.31 -11.19 10.43
N ASP A 60 6.22 -10.86 11.36
CA ASP A 60 5.92 -9.99 12.51
C ASP A 60 6.11 -8.51 12.12
N VAL A 61 5.12 -7.70 12.47
CA VAL A 61 5.02 -6.28 12.12
C VAL A 61 5.32 -5.36 13.31
N LYS A 62 5.50 -5.92 14.50
CA LYS A 62 5.78 -5.14 15.71
C LYS A 62 7.04 -4.30 15.56
N ASP A 63 6.94 -3.02 15.91
CA ASP A 63 8.01 -2.01 15.86
C ASP A 63 8.57 -1.73 14.44
N LYS A 64 7.94 -2.27 13.39
CA LYS A 64 8.36 -2.08 11.98
C LYS A 64 7.57 -0.98 11.28
N GLY A 65 8.19 -0.41 10.24
CA GLY A 65 7.51 0.42 9.24
C GLY A 65 6.81 -0.46 8.20
N ILE A 66 5.59 -0.13 7.84
CA ILE A 66 4.78 -0.91 6.91
C ILE A 66 4.41 -0.05 5.71
N LEU A 67 4.65 -0.57 4.52
CA LEU A 67 4.09 -0.05 3.28
C LEU A 67 3.00 -1.00 2.80
N ILE A 68 1.76 -0.54 2.75
CA ILE A 68 0.69 -1.26 2.04
C ILE A 68 0.71 -0.82 0.58
N VAL A 69 0.74 -1.77 -0.36
CA VAL A 69 0.69 -1.50 -1.80
C VAL A 69 -0.51 -2.20 -2.43
N ASP A 70 -1.34 -1.44 -3.13
CA ASP A 70 -2.47 -1.96 -3.91
C ASP A 70 -2.51 -1.36 -5.32
N ASP A 71 -3.30 -1.93 -6.22
CA ASP A 71 -3.56 -1.31 -7.52
C ASP A 71 -4.51 -0.11 -7.38
N ILE A 72 -5.62 -0.28 -6.65
CA ILE A 72 -6.71 0.68 -6.55
C ILE A 72 -7.15 0.82 -5.10
N ILE A 73 -7.23 2.05 -4.60
CA ILE A 73 -7.98 2.33 -3.37
C ILE A 73 -9.26 3.08 -3.74
N SER A 74 -10.37 2.33 -3.78
CA SER A 74 -11.71 2.87 -4.08
C SER A 74 -12.43 3.34 -2.81
N THR A 75 -13.20 2.48 -2.13
CA THR A 75 -13.88 2.84 -0.88
C THR A 75 -12.95 2.84 0.33
N GLY A 76 -11.72 2.33 0.20
CA GLY A 76 -10.74 2.23 1.28
C GLY A 76 -11.06 1.23 2.39
N GLY A 77 -12.16 0.47 2.31
CA GLY A 77 -12.59 -0.44 3.40
C GLY A 77 -11.59 -1.56 3.73
N THR A 78 -11.04 -2.22 2.70
CA THR A 78 -10.04 -3.28 2.88
C THR A 78 -8.76 -2.72 3.50
N VAL A 79 -8.22 -1.63 2.93
CA VAL A 79 -6.97 -1.02 3.38
C VAL A 79 -7.13 -0.41 4.78
N ALA A 80 -8.27 0.22 5.10
CA ALA A 80 -8.53 0.74 6.44
C ALA A 80 -8.54 -0.36 7.51
N THR A 81 -9.17 -1.49 7.22
CA THR A 81 -9.15 -2.67 8.12
C THR A 81 -7.71 -3.16 8.30
N ALA A 82 -6.95 -3.27 7.21
CA ALA A 82 -5.54 -3.67 7.26
C ALA A 82 -4.70 -2.75 8.16
N ILE A 83 -4.79 -1.43 7.94
CA ILE A 83 -4.07 -0.42 8.73
C ILE A 83 -4.40 -0.56 10.21
N LYS A 84 -5.69 -0.62 10.56
CA LYS A 84 -6.13 -0.73 11.96
C LYS A 84 -5.49 -1.95 12.63
N MET A 85 -5.55 -3.10 11.96
CA MET A 85 -5.03 -4.34 12.52
C MET A 85 -3.50 -4.37 12.62
N LEU A 86 -2.79 -3.76 11.66
CA LEU A 86 -1.33 -3.60 11.72
C LEU A 86 -0.92 -2.70 12.88
N LYS A 87 -1.64 -1.60 13.11
CA LYS A 87 -1.41 -0.72 14.26
C LYS A 87 -1.69 -1.43 15.59
N GLU A 88 -2.77 -2.21 15.69
CA GLU A 88 -3.07 -3.05 16.87
C GLU A 88 -2.00 -4.13 17.12
N GLN A 89 -1.31 -4.60 16.08
CA GLN A 89 -0.18 -5.54 16.16
C GLN A 89 1.16 -4.85 16.49
N GLY A 90 1.17 -3.52 16.68
CA GLY A 90 2.34 -2.77 17.10
C GLY A 90 3.20 -2.24 15.95
N ALA A 91 2.68 -2.15 14.72
CA ALA A 91 3.38 -1.47 13.64
C ALA A 91 3.67 -0.01 14.01
N ASN A 92 4.93 0.40 13.88
CA ASN A 92 5.38 1.75 14.26
C ASN A 92 4.78 2.79 13.31
N ARG A 93 4.90 2.54 12.00
CA ARG A 93 4.40 3.42 10.94
C ARG A 93 3.71 2.59 9.87
N VAL A 94 2.57 3.05 9.35
CA VAL A 94 1.82 2.42 8.28
C VAL A 94 1.50 3.46 7.21
N ILE A 95 2.13 3.29 6.05
CA ILE A 95 1.86 4.11 4.85
C ILE A 95 1.05 3.26 3.88
N ALA A 96 -0.08 3.81 3.41
CA ALA A 96 -0.86 3.18 2.35
C ALA A 96 -0.52 3.80 0.99
N SER A 97 -0.30 2.96 -0.01
CA SER A 97 0.01 3.38 -1.37
C SER A 97 -0.85 2.65 -2.40
N CYS A 98 -1.19 3.32 -3.49
CA CYS A 98 -1.83 2.68 -4.63
C CYS A 98 -1.50 3.34 -5.97
N VAL A 99 -1.72 2.61 -7.06
CA VAL A 99 -1.61 3.19 -8.38
C VAL A 99 -2.76 4.18 -8.60
N HIS A 100 -4.01 3.76 -8.40
CA HIS A 100 -5.19 4.56 -8.67
C HIS A 100 -5.92 5.00 -7.38
N PRO A 101 -5.67 6.22 -6.87
CA PRO A 101 -6.31 6.72 -5.65
C PRO A 101 -7.73 7.28 -5.93
N ILE A 102 -8.68 6.39 -6.22
CA ILE A 102 -10.07 6.79 -6.55
C ILE A 102 -10.79 7.40 -5.34
N LEU A 103 -10.55 6.86 -4.13
CA LEU A 103 -10.95 7.42 -2.84
C LEU A 103 -12.43 7.90 -2.77
N ILE A 104 -13.36 7.00 -3.07
CA ILE A 104 -14.80 7.31 -3.13
C ILE A 104 -15.37 7.63 -1.75
N GLY A 105 -16.12 8.73 -1.66
CA GLY A 105 -16.81 9.15 -0.44
C GLY A 105 -15.82 9.52 0.65
N ASP A 106 -15.98 8.93 1.83
CA ASP A 106 -15.15 9.23 3.01
C ASP A 106 -13.89 8.35 3.11
N ALA A 107 -13.44 7.77 1.99
CA ALA A 107 -12.36 6.78 1.97
C ALA A 107 -11.06 7.32 2.59
N LEU A 108 -10.65 8.54 2.25
CA LEU A 108 -9.40 9.10 2.75
C LEU A 108 -9.44 9.32 4.27
N ASN A 109 -10.51 9.92 4.78
CA ASN A 109 -10.70 10.12 6.22
C ASN A 109 -10.77 8.78 6.95
N ARG A 110 -11.43 7.77 6.36
CA ARG A 110 -11.47 6.41 6.91
C ARG A 110 -10.08 5.82 7.08
N LEU A 111 -9.18 5.97 6.11
CA LEU A 111 -7.81 5.45 6.21
C LEU A 111 -7.06 6.12 7.37
N TYR A 112 -7.10 7.44 7.47
CA TYR A 112 -6.46 8.18 8.56
C TYR A 112 -7.08 7.88 9.93
N ALA A 113 -8.40 7.81 10.02
CA ALA A 113 -9.12 7.47 11.26
C ALA A 113 -8.80 6.05 11.76
N ASN A 114 -8.33 5.16 10.89
CA ASN A 114 -7.88 3.81 11.25
C ASN A 114 -6.36 3.72 11.49
N GLY A 115 -5.64 4.85 11.46
CA GLY A 115 -4.24 4.93 11.85
C GLY A 115 -3.24 4.98 10.69
N ALA A 116 -3.64 5.38 9.48
CA ALA A 116 -2.67 5.65 8.42
C ALA A 116 -1.78 6.82 8.83
N ASP A 117 -0.46 6.69 8.68
CA ASP A 117 0.46 7.82 8.88
C ASP A 117 0.59 8.68 7.62
N GLU A 118 0.48 8.05 6.45
CA GLU A 118 0.46 8.73 5.15
C GLU A 118 -0.33 7.87 4.16
N VAL A 119 -1.10 8.53 3.29
CA VAL A 119 -1.71 7.89 2.12
C VAL A 119 -1.13 8.57 0.88
N ILE A 120 -0.59 7.77 -0.03
CA ILE A 120 -0.04 8.24 -1.30
C ILE A 120 -0.60 7.46 -2.46
N GLY A 121 -0.62 8.09 -3.63
CA GLY A 121 -0.93 7.42 -4.87
C GLY A 121 -0.29 8.13 -6.04
N THR A 122 -0.50 7.58 -7.22
CA THR A 122 -0.07 8.25 -8.44
C THR A 122 -1.07 9.32 -8.90
N ASP A 123 -0.68 10.10 -9.89
CA ASP A 123 -1.53 11.08 -10.57
C ASP A 123 -2.42 10.48 -11.67
N THR A 124 -2.51 9.15 -11.79
CA THR A 124 -3.47 8.48 -12.70
C THR A 124 -4.93 8.81 -12.38
N PHE A 125 -5.22 9.25 -11.15
CA PHE A 125 -6.48 9.86 -10.77
C PHE A 125 -6.21 11.11 -9.93
N PRO A 126 -6.77 12.29 -10.28
CA PRO A 126 -6.55 13.51 -9.50
C PRO A 126 -7.11 13.40 -8.08
N SER A 127 -6.23 13.44 -7.07
CA SER A 127 -6.62 13.35 -5.66
C SER A 127 -5.64 14.13 -4.76
N PRO A 128 -6.01 14.44 -3.50
CA PRO A 128 -5.09 15.05 -2.54
C PRO A 128 -3.83 14.22 -2.24
N VAL A 129 -3.87 12.92 -2.55
CA VAL A 129 -2.78 11.96 -2.31
C VAL A 129 -1.99 11.64 -3.57
N SER A 130 -2.30 12.26 -4.71
CA SER A 130 -1.54 12.11 -5.96
C SER A 130 -0.18 12.79 -5.83
N LYS A 131 0.80 12.06 -5.29
CA LYS A 131 2.15 12.57 -5.00
C LYS A 131 3.17 12.19 -6.06
N ILE A 132 2.92 11.11 -6.80
CA ILE A 132 3.88 10.49 -7.71
C ILE A 132 3.37 10.57 -9.14
N SER A 133 4.14 11.20 -10.02
CA SER A 133 3.75 11.24 -11.43
C SER A 133 4.11 9.98 -12.19
N VAL A 134 3.19 9.53 -13.06
CA VAL A 134 3.43 8.47 -14.04
C VAL A 134 3.92 9.00 -15.39
N ASP A 135 4.09 10.32 -15.54
CA ASP A 135 4.51 10.98 -16.78
C ASP A 135 5.76 10.36 -17.43
N GLU A 136 6.89 10.27 -16.71
CA GLU A 136 8.14 9.73 -17.24
C GLU A 136 7.97 8.27 -17.66
N VAL A 137 7.18 7.50 -16.90
CA VAL A 137 6.93 6.08 -17.20
C VAL A 137 6.18 5.96 -18.52
N ILE A 138 5.15 6.79 -18.72
CA ILE A 138 4.38 6.83 -19.96
C ILE A 138 5.26 7.30 -21.12
N VAL A 139 6.03 8.38 -20.92
CA VAL A 139 6.93 8.93 -21.95
C VAL A 139 7.96 7.90 -22.40
N ASP A 140 8.58 7.19 -21.47
CA ASP A 140 9.59 6.18 -21.80
C ASP A 140 8.97 4.98 -22.53
N LEU A 141 7.76 4.55 -22.15
CA LEU A 141 7.03 3.49 -22.86
C LEU A 141 6.64 3.91 -24.27
N LEU A 142 6.18 5.16 -24.45
CA LEU A 142 5.84 5.70 -25.77
C LEU A 142 7.07 5.80 -26.67
N LYS A 143 8.21 6.26 -26.16
CA LYS A 143 9.47 6.31 -26.93
C LYS A 143 9.88 4.93 -27.43
N LYS A 144 9.89 3.92 -26.54
CA LYS A 144 10.23 2.54 -26.92
C LYS A 144 9.28 1.99 -27.99
N SER A 145 7.99 2.24 -27.85
CA SER A 145 6.99 1.80 -28.83
C SER A 145 7.10 2.49 -30.19
N LEU A 146 7.74 3.65 -30.28
CA LEU A 146 7.97 4.37 -31.53
C LEU A 146 9.29 3.98 -32.22
N GLU A 147 10.18 3.29 -31.51
CA GLU A 147 11.45 2.78 -32.02
C GLU A 147 11.34 1.34 -32.58
N GLU A 148 10.23 0.64 -32.29
CA GLU A 148 9.84 -0.68 -32.84
C GLU A 148 9.02 -0.57 -34.13
#